data_AF-B9TY03-F1
#
_entry.id   AF-B9TY03-F1
#
_cell.length_a   1.000
_cell.length_b   1.000
_cell.length_c   1.000
_cell.angle_alpha   90.00
_cell.angle_beta   90.00
_cell.angle_gamma   90.00
#
_symmetry.space_group_name_H-M   'P 1'
#
loop_
_entity.id
_entity.type
_entity.pdbx_description
1 polymer ?
#
loop_
_entity_poly.entity_id
_entity_poly.type
_entity_poly.pdbx_seq_one_letter_code
_entity_poly.pdbx_strand_id
1 'polypeptide(L)'
;RPETTHQVSILFSDRGTPDGHRHMDGFGSHTFKLVNAEGKAVYCKFHHKTNQGLKNLSASEANRLASVDPDYSTRDLYNAIANGNYPSWTTYIQVMTFQEAENFRWNPFDLTKIWPLNEYPLIPVGRFVLNRNPRNFFAEVEQI
;
A
#
# COMPACT_ATOMS: atom_id res chain seq x y z
N ARG A 1 17.07 -18.23 -1.37
CA ARG A 1 15.70 -18.55 -0.91
C ARG A 1 14.74 -18.19 -2.04
N PRO A 2 14.36 -19.14 -2.91
CA PRO A 2 13.54 -18.86 -4.10
C PRO A 2 12.20 -18.17 -3.80
N GLU A 3 11.69 -18.30 -2.58
CA GLU A 3 10.45 -17.70 -2.09
C GLU A 3 10.48 -16.16 -2.15
N THR A 4 11.66 -15.55 -2.14
CA THR A 4 11.82 -14.08 -2.21
C THR A 4 11.69 -13.53 -3.63
N THR A 5 11.75 -14.39 -4.65
CA THR A 5 11.87 -13.97 -6.06
C THR A 5 10.76 -12.99 -6.46
N HIS A 6 9.51 -13.28 -6.09
CA HIS A 6 8.39 -12.40 -6.40
C HIS A 6 8.56 -10.99 -5.82
N GLN A 7 8.91 -10.88 -4.53
CA GLN A 7 9.11 -9.58 -3.88
C GLN A 7 10.32 -8.83 -4.46
N VAL A 8 11.41 -9.56 -4.74
CA VAL A 8 12.63 -8.99 -5.32
C VAL A 8 12.34 -8.44 -6.73
N SER A 9 11.54 -9.12 -7.54
CA SER A 9 11.12 -8.61 -8.85
C SER A 9 10.33 -7.30 -8.74
N ILE A 10 9.48 -7.13 -7.71
CA ILE A 10 8.79 -5.86 -7.46
C ILE A 10 9.78 -4.77 -7.02
N LEU A 11 10.70 -5.10 -6.12
CA LEU A 11 11.72 -4.16 -5.62
C LEU A 11 12.62 -3.63 -6.75
N PHE A 12 12.97 -4.46 -7.74
CA PHE A 12 13.79 -4.05 -8.89
C PHE A 12 12.96 -3.55 -10.09
N SER A 13 11.64 -3.40 -9.94
CA SER A 13 10.82 -2.61 -10.86
C SER A 13 10.81 -1.15 -10.45
N ASP A 14 10.17 -0.29 -11.25
CA ASP A 14 10.00 1.13 -10.90
C ASP A 14 9.34 1.36 -9.53
N ARG A 15 8.54 0.40 -9.04
CA ARG A 15 7.93 0.46 -7.69
C ARG A 15 8.96 0.49 -6.55
N GLY A 16 10.22 0.14 -6.81
CA GLY A 16 11.31 0.22 -5.85
C GLY A 16 11.80 1.66 -5.58
N THR A 17 11.50 2.60 -6.45
CA THR A 17 11.92 4.01 -6.36
C THR A 17 10.72 4.95 -6.46
N PRO A 18 9.78 4.91 -5.51
CA PRO A 18 8.58 5.75 -5.57
C PRO A 18 8.92 7.24 -5.51
N ASP A 19 8.15 8.04 -6.25
CA ASP A 19 8.27 9.50 -6.24
C ASP A 19 7.51 10.09 -5.03
N GLY A 20 8.13 10.00 -3.85
CA GLY A 20 7.53 10.42 -2.59
C GLY A 20 6.44 9.46 -2.09
N HIS A 21 5.93 9.70 -0.88
CA HIS A 21 4.95 8.79 -0.27
C HIS A 21 3.57 8.84 -0.94
N ARG A 22 3.19 10.00 -1.48
CA ARG A 22 1.83 10.28 -1.95
C ARG A 22 1.48 9.57 -3.25
N HIS A 23 2.49 9.15 -4.01
CA HIS A 23 2.34 8.50 -5.31
C HIS A 23 2.43 6.96 -5.25
N MET A 24 2.30 6.38 -4.05
CA MET A 24 2.37 4.94 -3.83
C MET A 24 1.00 4.33 -3.55
N ASP A 25 0.79 3.11 -4.03
CA ASP A 25 -0.24 2.23 -3.49
C ASP A 25 0.24 1.59 -2.18
N GLY A 26 -0.70 1.31 -1.27
CA GLY A 26 -0.47 0.52 -0.06
C GLY A 26 -1.17 -0.84 -0.13
N PHE A 27 -0.56 -1.87 0.46
CA PHE A 27 -1.10 -3.23 0.49
C PHE A 27 -1.00 -3.83 1.88
N GLY A 28 -2.10 -4.38 2.40
CA GLY A 28 -2.06 -5.13 3.65
C GLY A 28 -1.23 -6.42 3.56
N SER A 29 -0.95 -6.87 2.33
CA SER A 29 -0.15 -8.04 1.93
C SER A 29 -0.72 -9.39 2.39
N HIS A 30 -0.92 -9.57 3.69
CA HIS A 30 -1.52 -10.74 4.30
C HIS A 30 -3.00 -10.89 3.95
N THR A 31 -3.47 -12.12 4.10
CA THR A 31 -4.89 -12.45 4.08
C THR A 31 -5.45 -12.33 5.49
N PHE A 32 -6.47 -11.50 5.66
CA PHE A 32 -7.18 -11.29 6.92
C PHE A 32 -8.54 -11.97 6.89
N LYS A 33 -9.23 -11.99 8.03
CA LYS A 33 -10.61 -12.50 8.17
C LYS A 33 -11.53 -11.36 8.59
N LEU A 34 -12.60 -11.16 7.83
CA LEU A 34 -13.70 -10.27 8.20
C LEU A 34 -14.85 -11.12 8.72
N VAL A 35 -15.45 -10.72 9.84
CA VAL A 35 -16.57 -11.42 10.47
C VAL A 35 -17.72 -10.43 10.60
N ASN A 36 -18.90 -10.80 10.10
CA ASN A 36 -20.09 -9.97 10.19
C ASN A 36 -20.83 -10.15 11.53
N ALA A 37 -21.92 -9.41 11.74
CA ALA A 37 -22.71 -9.46 12.98
C ALA A 37 -23.36 -10.84 13.26
N GLU A 38 -23.52 -11.68 12.24
CA GLU A 38 -24.04 -13.05 12.37
C GLU A 38 -22.94 -14.09 12.64
N GLY A 39 -21.68 -13.67 12.76
CA GLY A 39 -20.54 -14.56 12.92
C GLY A 39 -20.07 -15.23 11.62
N LYS A 40 -20.65 -14.88 10.46
CA LYS A 40 -20.21 -15.38 9.16
C LYS A 40 -18.93 -14.68 8.74
N ALA A 41 -17.98 -15.45 8.22
CA ALA A 41 -16.66 -14.96 7.90
C ALA A 41 -16.32 -15.08 6.41
N VAL A 42 -15.49 -14.14 5.95
CA VAL A 42 -14.82 -14.19 4.65
C VAL A 42 -13.35 -13.83 4.83
N TYR A 43 -12.51 -14.26 3.90
CA TYR A 43 -11.13 -13.80 3.82
C TYR A 43 -11.06 -12.50 3.01
N CYS A 44 -10.11 -11.63 3.35
CA CYS A 44 -9.88 -10.41 2.59
C CYS A 44 -8.40 -10.04 2.46
N LYS A 45 -8.10 -9.24 1.42
CA LYS A 45 -6.86 -8.47 1.32
C LYS A 45 -7.18 -6.99 1.18
N PHE A 46 -6.48 -6.14 1.93
CA PHE A 46 -6.63 -4.68 1.88
C PHE A 46 -5.71 -4.05 0.84
N HIS A 47 -6.26 -3.09 0.10
CA HIS A 47 -5.55 -2.30 -0.90
C HIS A 47 -5.87 -0.82 -0.68
N HIS A 48 -4.87 0.03 -0.76
CA HIS A 48 -5.00 1.48 -0.64
C HIS A 48 -4.45 2.10 -1.93
N LYS A 49 -5.33 2.58 -2.80
CA LYS A 49 -4.93 3.13 -4.10
C LYS A 49 -4.74 4.63 -3.99
N THR A 50 -3.55 5.11 -4.38
CA THR A 50 -3.29 6.56 -4.41
C THR A 50 -4.27 7.25 -5.36
N ASN A 51 -4.83 8.40 -4.94
CA ASN A 51 -5.62 9.25 -5.83
C ASN A 51 -4.76 10.32 -6.52
N GLN A 52 -3.45 10.33 -6.29
CA GLN A 52 -2.50 11.29 -6.87
C GLN A 52 -1.85 10.76 -8.15
N GLY A 53 -2.16 9.50 -8.52
CA GLY A 53 -1.52 8.77 -9.60
C GLY A 53 -0.21 8.12 -9.17
N LEU A 54 0.09 6.95 -9.73
CA LEU A 54 1.36 6.27 -9.50
C LEU A 54 2.50 7.00 -10.21
N LYS A 55 3.58 7.30 -9.49
CA LYS A 55 4.80 7.90 -10.02
C LYS A 55 6.02 7.29 -9.36
N ASN A 56 7.07 7.11 -10.15
CA ASN A 56 8.34 6.56 -9.70
C ASN A 56 9.48 7.38 -10.30
N LEU A 57 10.57 7.44 -9.57
CA LEU A 57 11.81 8.09 -9.97
C LEU A 57 12.63 7.15 -10.85
N SER A 58 13.35 7.73 -11.81
CA SER A 58 14.42 7.00 -12.48
C SER A 58 15.54 6.68 -11.48
N ALA A 59 16.35 5.65 -11.77
CA ALA A 59 17.48 5.30 -10.92
C ALA A 59 18.47 6.46 -10.74
N SER A 60 18.72 7.26 -11.78
CA SER A 60 19.60 8.42 -11.70
C SER A 60 19.06 9.51 -10.78
N GLU A 61 17.75 9.77 -10.84
CA GLU A 61 17.11 10.78 -10.00
C GLU A 61 17.00 10.32 -8.54
N ALA A 62 16.66 9.04 -8.31
CA ALA A 62 16.66 8.45 -6.97
C ALA A 62 18.05 8.54 -6.32
N ASN A 63 19.12 8.22 -7.05
CA ASN A 63 20.50 8.33 -6.56
C ASN A 63 20.89 9.78 -6.25
N ARG A 64 20.47 10.73 -7.09
CA ARG A 64 20.71 12.15 -6.88
C ARG A 64 20.03 12.61 -5.59
N LEU A 65 18.73 12.36 -5.44
CA LEU A 65 17.94 12.76 -4.27
C LEU A 65 18.45 12.11 -2.98
N ALA A 66 18.84 10.83 -3.01
CA ALA A 66 19.45 10.18 -1.85
C ALA A 66 20.69 10.91 -1.30
N SER A 67 21.39 11.70 -2.14
CA SER A 67 22.56 12.47 -1.73
C SER A 67 22.23 13.93 -1.40
N VAL A 68 21.44 14.61 -2.24
CA VAL A 68 21.20 16.06 -2.09
C VAL A 68 20.02 16.37 -1.18
N ASP A 69 19.16 15.38 -0.94
CA ASP A 69 17.89 15.54 -0.26
C ASP A 69 17.35 14.21 0.30
N PRO A 70 18.01 13.66 1.34
CA PRO A 70 17.62 12.38 1.92
C PRO A 70 16.19 12.40 2.51
N ASP A 71 15.66 13.58 2.84
CA ASP A 71 14.33 13.77 3.42
C ASP A 71 13.23 13.95 2.36
N TYR A 72 13.54 13.81 1.06
CA TYR A 72 12.65 14.12 -0.07
C TYR A 72 11.19 13.70 0.15
N SER A 73 10.97 12.41 0.43
CA SER A 73 9.62 11.84 0.56
C SER A 73 8.84 12.40 1.76
N THR A 74 9.53 12.64 2.87
CA THR A 74 8.94 13.23 4.08
C THR A 74 8.63 14.71 3.86
N ARG A 75 9.56 15.45 3.24
CA ARG A 75 9.37 16.86 2.91
C ARG A 75 8.25 17.06 1.89
N ASP A 76 8.16 16.21 0.86
CA ASP A 76 7.06 16.21 -0.11
C ASP A 76 5.70 16.05 0.60
N LEU A 77 5.56 15.04 1.46
CA LEU A 77 4.34 14.80 2.21
C LEU A 77 3.98 15.97 3.13
N TYR A 78 4.95 16.45 3.91
CA TYR A 78 4.76 17.57 4.83
C TYR A 78 4.29 18.83 4.08
N ASN A 79 4.99 19.19 3.01
CA ASN A 79 4.68 20.39 2.22
C ASN A 79 3.33 20.27 1.52
N ALA A 80 2.97 19.10 1.00
CA ALA A 80 1.66 18.89 0.40
C ALA A 80 0.53 19.16 1.41
N ILE A 81 0.67 18.65 2.64
CA ILE A 81 -0.31 18.88 3.71
C ILE A 81 -0.31 20.35 4.14
N ALA A 82 0.86 20.97 4.35
CA ALA A 82 0.98 22.36 4.77
C ALA A 82 0.35 23.33 3.75
N ASN A 83 0.43 22.99 2.46
CA ASN A 83 -0.12 23.79 1.36
C ASN A 83 -1.61 23.48 1.05
N GLY A 84 -2.28 22.65 1.85
CA GLY A 84 -3.69 22.27 1.61
C GLY A 84 -3.89 21.25 0.49
N ASN A 85 -2.82 20.73 -0.11
CA ASN A 85 -2.82 19.70 -1.15
C ASN A 85 -2.86 18.30 -0.52
N TYR A 86 -3.94 18.01 0.21
CA TYR A 86 -4.06 16.80 1.02
C TYR A 86 -4.05 15.52 0.17
N PRO A 87 -3.07 14.63 0.35
CA PRO A 87 -3.11 13.34 -0.30
C PRO A 87 -4.21 12.46 0.28
N SER A 88 -4.77 11.62 -0.57
CA SER A 88 -5.82 10.67 -0.23
C SER A 88 -5.64 9.35 -0.94
N TRP A 89 -6.09 8.29 -0.29
CA TRP A 89 -6.11 6.95 -0.85
C TRP A 89 -7.51 6.36 -0.75
N THR A 90 -7.95 5.73 -1.83
CA THR A 90 -9.21 4.97 -1.84
C THR A 90 -8.90 3.56 -1.36
N THR A 91 -9.58 3.13 -0.30
CA THR A 91 -9.41 1.80 0.28
C THR A 91 -10.34 0.84 -0.42
N TYR A 92 -9.78 -0.29 -0.84
CA TYR A 92 -10.48 -1.40 -1.42
C TYR A 92 -10.19 -2.68 -0.64
N ILE A 93 -11.10 -3.64 -0.77
CA ILE A 93 -10.86 -5.02 -0.37
C ILE A 93 -11.02 -5.95 -1.57
N GLN A 94 -10.24 -7.02 -1.60
CA GLN A 94 -10.61 -8.25 -2.29
C GLN A 94 -11.27 -9.16 -1.26
N VAL A 95 -12.26 -9.96 -1.66
CA VAL A 95 -12.98 -10.88 -0.77
C VAL A 95 -12.94 -12.28 -1.37
N MET A 96 -12.64 -13.27 -0.53
CA MET A 96 -12.66 -14.69 -0.89
C MET A 96 -13.44 -15.45 0.18
N THR A 97 -14.42 -16.24 -0.22
CA THR A 97 -15.17 -17.13 0.68
C THR A 97 -14.31 -18.30 1.12
N PHE A 98 -14.73 -19.00 2.17
CA PHE A 98 -13.97 -20.16 2.67
C PHE A 98 -13.99 -21.31 1.65
N GLN A 99 -15.12 -21.51 0.96
CA GLN A 99 -15.24 -22.49 -0.10
C GLN A 99 -14.33 -22.17 -1.30
N GLU A 100 -14.24 -20.91 -1.70
CA GLU A 100 -13.30 -20.50 -2.75
C GLU A 100 -11.85 -20.72 -2.32
N ALA A 101 -11.51 -20.39 -1.06
CA ALA A 101 -10.17 -20.58 -0.50
C ALA A 101 -9.73 -22.05 -0.48
N GLU A 102 -10.63 -22.98 -0.14
CA GLU A 102 -10.37 -24.43 -0.16
C GLU A 102 -10.06 -24.95 -1.57
N ASN A 103 -10.68 -24.35 -2.59
CA ASN A 103 -10.53 -24.76 -3.99
C ASN A 103 -9.54 -23.89 -4.76
N PHE A 104 -8.87 -22.94 -4.10
CA PHE A 104 -7.98 -22.02 -4.78
C PHE A 104 -6.66 -22.71 -5.15
N ARG A 105 -6.18 -22.44 -6.36
CA ARG A 105 -5.02 -23.12 -6.98
C ARG A 105 -3.68 -22.99 -6.23
N TRP A 106 -3.59 -22.10 -5.25
CA TRP A 106 -2.47 -22.01 -4.33
C TRP A 106 -2.95 -21.52 -2.96
N ASN A 107 -2.10 -21.66 -1.93
CA ASN A 107 -2.45 -21.25 -0.57
C ASN A 107 -2.80 -19.75 -0.54
N PRO A 108 -4.06 -19.36 -0.21
CA PRO A 108 -4.46 -17.96 -0.18
C PRO A 108 -3.79 -17.16 0.95
N PHE A 109 -3.16 -17.83 1.92
CA PHE A 109 -2.38 -17.23 3.00
C PHE A 109 -0.88 -17.10 2.70
N ASP A 110 -0.41 -17.58 1.53
CA ASP A 110 0.96 -17.38 1.09
C ASP A 110 1.19 -15.89 0.74
N LEU A 111 1.97 -15.21 1.58
CA LEU A 111 2.31 -13.79 1.43
C LEU A 111 3.07 -13.50 0.14
N THR A 112 3.74 -14.50 -0.43
CA THR A 112 4.49 -14.35 -1.69
C THR A 112 3.59 -14.37 -2.92
N LYS A 113 2.27 -14.54 -2.77
CA LYS A 113 1.30 -14.60 -3.86
C LYS A 113 0.26 -13.48 -3.79
N ILE A 114 -0.18 -13.07 -4.98
CA ILE A 114 -1.30 -12.13 -5.16
C ILE A 114 -2.60 -12.90 -5.44
N TRP A 115 -3.72 -12.28 -5.12
CA TRP A 115 -5.02 -12.71 -5.63
C TRP A 115 -5.29 -11.97 -6.94
N PRO A 116 -5.49 -12.68 -8.07
CA PRO A 116 -5.67 -12.05 -9.37
C PRO A 116 -6.86 -11.09 -9.38
N LEU A 117 -6.66 -9.88 -9.88
CA LEU A 117 -7.69 -8.83 -9.87
C LEU A 117 -8.89 -9.14 -10.78
N ASN A 118 -8.70 -9.97 -11.81
CA ASN A 118 -9.77 -10.42 -12.70
C ASN A 118 -10.67 -11.50 -12.07
N GLU A 119 -10.16 -12.25 -11.10
CA GLU A 119 -10.92 -13.28 -10.37
C GLU A 119 -11.52 -12.71 -9.09
N TYR A 120 -10.75 -11.89 -8.37
CA TYR A 120 -11.17 -11.23 -7.13
C TYR A 120 -11.05 -9.71 -7.33
N PRO A 121 -12.08 -9.04 -7.87
CA PRO A 121 -12.02 -7.62 -8.17
C PRO A 121 -11.97 -6.77 -6.90
N LEU A 122 -11.47 -5.53 -7.04
CA LEU A 122 -11.40 -4.57 -5.95
C LEU A 122 -12.79 -4.00 -5.64
N ILE A 123 -13.20 -4.10 -4.38
CA ILE A 123 -14.46 -3.54 -3.87
C ILE A 123 -14.13 -2.29 -3.05
N PRO A 124 -14.60 -1.10 -3.42
CA PRO A 124 -14.32 0.12 -2.66
C PRO A 124 -15.05 0.09 -1.31
N VAL A 125 -14.33 0.39 -0.24
CA VAL A 125 -14.88 0.39 1.13
C VAL A 125 -14.66 1.70 1.89
N GLY A 126 -13.91 2.64 1.32
CA GLY A 126 -13.73 3.95 1.92
C GLY A 126 -12.61 4.75 1.30
N ARG A 127 -12.29 5.88 1.93
CA ARG A 127 -11.19 6.76 1.55
C ARG A 127 -10.62 7.39 2.80
N PHE A 128 -9.29 7.41 2.92
CA PHE A 128 -8.61 8.21 3.94
C PHE A 128 -7.85 9.37 3.30
N VAL A 129 -7.75 10.47 4.04
CA VAL A 129 -7.10 11.72 3.62
C VAL A 129 -6.14 12.12 4.74
N LEU A 130 -4.89 12.39 4.40
CA LEU A 130 -3.93 12.95 5.35
C LEU A 130 -3.99 14.47 5.22
N ASN A 131 -4.53 15.14 6.25
CA ASN A 131 -4.82 16.57 6.20
C ASN A 131 -4.21 17.38 7.36
N ARG A 132 -3.35 16.76 8.17
CA ARG A 132 -2.70 17.40 9.31
C ARG A 132 -1.31 16.84 9.52
N ASN A 133 -0.32 17.74 9.59
CA ASN A 133 1.04 17.39 9.98
C ASN A 133 1.14 17.21 11.50
N PRO A 134 2.11 16.41 11.99
CA PRO A 134 2.41 16.36 13.42
C PRO A 134 2.85 17.74 13.92
N ARG A 135 2.48 18.09 15.15
CA ARG A 135 2.99 19.28 15.84
C ARG A 135 4.35 19.00 16.46
N ASN A 136 4.56 17.77 16.91
CA ASN A 136 5.83 17.29 17.40
C ASN A 136 6.18 15.94 16.74
N PHE A 137 7.25 15.92 15.95
CA PHE A 137 7.65 14.73 15.21
C PHE A 137 7.96 13.55 16.14
N PHE A 138 8.71 13.78 17.22
CA PHE A 138 9.10 12.70 18.12
C PHE A 138 7.88 12.08 18.81
N ALA A 139 7.02 12.90 19.42
CA ALA A 139 5.88 12.42 20.19
C ALA A 139 4.78 11.78 19.32
N GLU A 140 4.61 12.24 18.07
CA GLU A 140 3.50 11.79 17.21
C GLU A 140 3.91 10.82 16.09
N VAL A 141 5.21 10.74 15.75
CA VAL A 141 5.72 9.86 14.67
C VAL A 141 6.69 8.83 15.22
N GLU A 142 7.70 9.24 15.98
CA GLU A 142 8.75 8.31 16.47
C GLU A 142 8.26 7.41 17.63
N GLN A 143 7.29 7.87 18.43
CA GLN A 143 6.76 7.15 19.59
C GLN A 143 5.46 6.35 19.33
N ILE A 144 4.97 6.31 18.09
CA ILE A 144 3.68 5.69 17.76
C ILE A 144 3.70 4.16 17.87
#